data_AF-D1JAF7-F1
#
_entry.id   AF-D1JAF7-F1
#
_cell.length_a   1.000
_cell.length_b   1.000
_cell.length_c   1.000
_cell.angle_alpha   90.00
_cell.angle_beta   90.00
_cell.angle_gamma   90.00
#
_symmetry.space_group_name_H-M   'P 1'
#
loop_
_entity.id
_entity.type
_entity.pdbx_description
1 polymer ?
#
loop_
_entity_poly.entity_id
_entity_poly.type
_entity_poly.pdbx_seq_one_letter_code
_entity_poly.pdbx_strand_id
1 'polypeptide(L)' 'MNGKSLVEMQIPVEEVQNIDELVREGYYGCRSDAIRDIIRRGATQLRMSYPLCQRSLDA' A
#
# COMPACT_ATOMS: atom_id res chain seq x y z
N MET A 1 -0.45 3.46 22.50
CA MET A 1 -0.22 2.25 21.68
C MET A 1 0.46 2.69 20.39
N ASN A 2 1.63 2.15 20.04
CA ASN A 2 2.22 2.38 18.72
C ASN A 2 1.24 1.79 17.71
N GLY A 3 0.51 2.63 16.95
CA GLY A 3 -0.59 2.23 16.05
C GLY A 3 -0.17 1.44 14.82
N LYS A 4 0.73 0.47 14.99
CA LYS A 4 1.24 -0.44 13.97
C LYS A 4 0.72 -1.84 14.28
N SER A 5 -0.01 -2.43 13.34
CA SER A 5 -0.38 -3.85 13.35
C SER A 5 0.48 -4.57 12.34
N LEU A 6 1.05 -5.72 12.73
CA LEU A 6 1.67 -6.65 11.79
C LEU A 6 0.59 -7.62 11.32
N VAL A 7 0.57 -7.90 10.02
CA VAL A 7 -0.36 -8.83 9.41
C VAL A 7 0.40 -9.72 8.45
N GLU A 8 0.01 -10.99 8.40
CA GLU A 8 0.45 -11.90 7.35
C GLU A 8 -0.45 -11.73 6.13
N MET A 9 0.16 -11.73 4.94
CA MET A 9 -0.56 -11.54 3.68
C MET A 9 -0.02 -12.50 2.63
N GLN A 10 -0.93 -13.17 1.93
CA GLN A 10 -0.60 -13.93 0.74
C GLN A 10 -0.72 -13.03 -0.49
N ILE A 11 0.35 -12.94 -1.26
CA ILE A 11 0.42 -12.15 -2.49
C ILE A 11 0.77 -13.12 -3.63
N PRO A 12 0.11 -13.04 -4.81
CA PRO A 12 0.51 -13.79 -5.99
C PRO A 12 2.00 -13.61 -6.30
N VAL A 13 2.66 -14.68 -6.73
CA VAL A 13 4.13 -14.67 -6.93
C VAL A 13 4.56 -13.66 -7.99
N GLU A 14 3.73 -13.46 -9.02
CA GLU A 14 3.97 -12.51 -10.10
C GLU A 14 3.99 -11.07 -9.57
N GLU A 15 3.08 -10.74 -8.64
CA GLU A 15 3.05 -9.42 -8.01
C GLU A 15 4.23 -9.19 -7.07
N VAL A 16 4.68 -10.23 -6.37
CA VAL A 16 5.92 -10.16 -5.58
C VAL A 16 7.12 -9.86 -6.47
N GLN A 17 7.20 -10.48 -7.65
CA GLN A 17 8.27 -10.22 -8.62
C GLN A 17 8.22 -8.78 -9.15
N ASN A 18 7.03 -8.26 -9.45
CA ASN A 18 6.85 -6.86 -9.83
C ASN A 18 7.36 -5.90 -8.74
N ILE A 19 7.04 -6.18 -7.47
CA ILE A 19 7.51 -5.37 -6.35
C ILE A 19 9.04 -5.47 -6.20
N ASP A 20 9.61 -6.66 -6.36
CA ASP A 20 11.05 -6.88 -6.28
C ASP A 20 11.81 -6.15 -7.37
N GLU A 21 11.24 -6.05 -8.57
CA GLU A 21 11.80 -5.23 -9.65
C GLU A 21 11.85 -3.74 -9.27
N LEU A 22 10.79 -3.20 -8.66
CA LEU A 22 10.77 -1.81 -8.20
C LEU A 22 11.84 -1.53 -7.12
N VAL A 23 12.08 -2.50 -6.23
CA VAL A 23 13.15 -2.39 -5.23
C VAL A 23 14.53 -2.48 -5.90
N ARG A 24 14.71 -3.41 -6.84
CA ARG A 24 15.97 -3.60 -7.58
C ARG A 24 16.36 -2.38 -8.38
N GLU A 25 15.39 -1.71 -9.01
CA GLU A 25 15.58 -0.47 -9.76
C GLU A 25 15.76 0.77 -8.86
N GLY A 26 15.69 0.60 -7.53
CA GLY A 26 15.98 1.67 -6.55
C GLY A 26 14.82 2.62 -6.28
N TYR A 27 13.61 2.35 -6.77
CA TYR A 27 12.42 3.15 -6.44
C TYR A 27 12.04 3.04 -4.97
N TYR A 28 12.36 1.91 -4.34
CA TYR A 28 12.14 1.66 -2.92
C TYR A 28 13.36 1.02 -2.27
N GLY A 29 13.62 1.37 -1.01
CA GLY A 29 14.72 0.77 -0.25
C GLY A 29 14.45 -0.66 0.22
N CYS A 30 13.18 -1.05 0.36
CA CYS A 30 12.81 -2.42 0.72
C CYS A 30 11.39 -2.79 0.24
N ARG A 31 11.12 -4.11 0.20
CA ARG A 31 9.83 -4.68 -0.20
C ARG A 31 8.67 -4.20 0.68
N SER A 32 8.87 -4.14 2.00
CA SER A 32 7.81 -3.74 2.93
C SER A 32 7.36 -2.30 2.73
N ASP A 33 8.27 -1.39 2.39
CA ASP A 33 7.92 0.00 2.11
C ASP A 33 7.19 0.14 0.78
N ALA A 34 7.63 -0.59 -0.25
CA ALA A 34 6.93 -0.66 -1.54
C ALA A 34 5.49 -1.16 -1.37
N ILE A 35 5.29 -2.28 -0.68
CA ILE A 35 3.94 -2.85 -0.40
C ILE A 35 3.08 -1.83 0.36
N ARG A 36 3.64 -1.19 1.39
CA ARG A 36 2.89 -0.21 2.19
C ARG A 36 2.46 0.99 1.35
N ASP A 37 3.32 1.47 0.45
CA ASP A 37 3.00 2.60 -0.41
C ASP A 37 1.92 2.23 -1.45
N ILE A 38 2.04 1.05 -2.08
CA ILE A 38 1.05 0.52 -3.01
C ILE A 38 -0.33 0.43 -2.35
N ILE A 39 -0.42 -0.19 -1.16
CA ILE A 39 -1.66 -0.30 -0.40
C ILE A 39 -2.22 1.09 -0.08
N ARG A 40 -1.37 2.03 0.35
CA ARG A 40 -1.80 3.40 0.67
C ARG A 40 -2.38 4.09 -0.57
N ARG A 41 -1.74 3.99 -1.73
CA ARG A 41 -2.21 4.59 -2.98
C ARG A 41 -3.54 3.98 -3.43
N GLY A 42 -3.64 2.65 -3.41
CA GLY A 42 -4.87 1.94 -3.75
C GLY A 42 -6.02 2.30 -2.80
N ALA A 43 -5.76 2.36 -1.49
CA ALA A 43 -6.76 2.78 -0.50
C ALA A 43 -7.23 4.23 -0.71
N THR A 44 -6.32 5.14 -1.05
CA THR A 44 -6.69 6.53 -1.38
C THR A 44 -7.56 6.60 -2.62
N GLN A 45 -7.19 5.90 -3.69
CA GLN A 45 -8.01 5.85 -4.92
C GLN A 45 -9.41 5.28 -4.65
N LEU A 46 -9.48 4.18 -3.88
CA LEU A 46 -10.75 3.59 -3.48
C LEU A 46 -11.60 4.57 -2.66
N ARG A 47 -11.02 5.26 -1.67
CA ARG A 47 -11.76 6.25 -0.87
C ARG A 47 -12.35 7.39 -1.70
N MET A 48 -11.63 7.88 -2.71
CA MET A 48 -12.14 8.91 -3.62
C MET A 48 -13.34 8.41 -4.44
N SER A 49 -13.48 7.09 -4.63
CA SER A 49 -14.62 6.50 -5.32
C SER A 49 -15.87 6.29 -4.43
N TYR A 50 -15.73 6.41 -3.11
CA TYR A 50 -16.84 6.27 -2.16
C TYR A 50 -17.31 7.65 -1.65
N PRO A 51 -18.56 8.07 -1.95
CA PRO A 51 -19.11 9.37 -1.50
C PRO A 51 -19.08 9.56 0.02
N LEU A 52 -19.08 8.47 0.79
CA LEU A 52 -19.06 8.48 2.26
C LEU A 52 -17.66 8.67 2.86
N CYS A 53 -16.59 8.36 2.12
CA CYS A 53 -15.22 8.53 2.59
C CYS A 53 -14.68 9.96 2.36
N GLN A 54 -15.32 10.74 1.48
CA GLN A 54 -14.93 12.14 1.24
C GLN A 54 -15.12 13.01 2.50
N ARG A 55 -16.17 12.74 3.29
CA ARG A 55 -16.52 13.53 4.50
C ARG A 55 -15.55 13.39 5.67
N SER A 56 -14.64 12.41 5.68
CA SER A 56 -13.67 12.24 6.78
C SER A 56 -12.35 12.97 6.56
N LEU A 57 -12.18 13.64 5.42
CA LEU A 57 -10.97 14.41 5.09
C LEU A 57 -11.13 15.92 5.30
N ASP A 58 -12.38 16.38 5.52
CA ASP A 58 -12.74 17.78 5.77
C ASP A 58 -13.00 18.07 7.27
N ALA A 59 -12.70 17.12 8.17
CA ALA A 59 -12.94 17.20 9.61
C ALA A 59 -11.65 17.22 10.43
#